data_AF-A2CDH4-F1
#
_entry.id   AF-A2CDH4-F1
#
_cell.length_a   1.000
_cell.length_b   1.000
_cell.length_c   1.000
_cell.angle_alpha   90.00
_cell.angle_beta   90.00
_cell.angle_gamma   90.00
#
_symmetry.space_group_name_H-M   'P 1'
#
loop_
_entity.id
_entity.type
_entity.pdbx_description
1 polymer ?
#
loop_
_entity_poly.entity_id
_entity_poly.type
_entity_poly.pdbx_seq_one_letter_code
_entity_poly.pdbx_strand_id
1 'polypeptide(L)'
;MQRLSEQKNQFIVITIEQLKDGLGAGLMKTVKAKNQVNRSLLTLTRNHQINLKSLESGVDAIILDESLDHRTGALISALEARAKDYS
;
A
#
# COMPACT_ATOMS: atom_id res chain seq x y z
N MET A 1 -31.36 22.00 2.29
CA MET A 1 -30.70 20.70 2.53
C MET A 1 -29.33 20.73 1.87
N GLN A 2 -28.28 20.87 2.69
CA GLN A 2 -26.90 20.84 2.21
C GLN A 2 -26.53 19.37 2.00
N ARG A 3 -26.32 18.94 0.75
CA ARG A 3 -25.70 17.64 0.47
C ARG A 3 -24.32 17.71 1.12
N LEU A 4 -24.11 16.97 2.21
CA LEU A 4 -22.76 16.63 2.66
C LEU A 4 -22.14 15.89 1.48
N SER A 5 -21.33 16.57 0.69
CA SER A 5 -20.51 15.92 -0.32
C SER A 5 -19.72 14.86 0.41
N GLU A 6 -19.90 13.58 0.06
CA GLU A 6 -19.04 12.51 0.55
C GLU A 6 -17.60 12.98 0.36
N GLN A 7 -16.95 13.32 1.47
CA GLN A 7 -15.54 13.61 1.47
C GLN A 7 -14.91 12.29 1.03
N LYS A 8 -14.45 12.22 -0.23
CA LYS A 8 -13.71 11.07 -0.74
C LYS A 8 -12.40 11.04 0.02
N ASN A 9 -12.42 10.48 1.23
CA ASN A 9 -11.24 10.32 2.04
C ASN A 9 -10.31 9.36 1.30
N GLN A 10 -9.19 9.90 0.85
CA GLN A 10 -8.12 9.14 0.24
C GLN A 10 -7.36 8.45 1.37
N PHE A 11 -7.08 7.15 1.22
CA PHE A 11 -6.40 6.37 2.24
C PHE A 11 -5.20 5.68 1.64
N ILE A 12 -4.07 5.76 2.32
CA ILE A 12 -2.92 4.92 2.05
C ILE A 12 -3.01 3.72 3.00
N VAL A 13 -2.85 2.52 2.47
CA VAL A 13 -2.85 1.29 3.25
C VAL A 13 -1.47 0.67 3.17
N ILE A 14 -0.86 0.44 4.33
CA ILE A 14 0.43 -0.23 4.45
C ILE A 14 0.17 -1.59 5.11
N THR A 15 0.67 -2.67 4.52
CA THR A 15 0.66 -4.02 5.11
C THR A 15 2.06 -4.60 5.18
N ILE A 16 2.23 -5.61 6.00
CA ILE A 16 3.37 -6.52 5.94
C ILE A 16 3.00 -7.66 4.99
N GLU A 17 3.95 -8.16 4.19
CA GLU A 17 3.73 -9.25 3.23
C GLU A 17 3.30 -10.55 3.94
N GLN A 18 3.98 -10.88 5.04
CA GLN A 18 3.73 -12.07 5.86
C GLN A 18 3.04 -11.66 7.16
N LEU A 19 1.75 -11.93 7.26
CA LEU A 19 0.98 -11.80 8.49
C LEU A 19 1.00 -13.14 9.25
N LYS A 20 0.65 -13.13 10.53
CA LYS A 20 0.64 -14.36 11.35
C LYS A 20 -0.38 -15.40 10.85
N ASP A 21 -1.44 -14.94 10.19
CA ASP A 21 -2.60 -15.71 9.76
C ASP A 21 -2.70 -15.84 8.23
N GLY A 22 -1.73 -15.33 7.48
CA GLY A 22 -1.70 -15.46 6.02
C GLY A 22 -0.87 -14.41 5.30
N LEU A 23 -1.11 -14.29 4.00
CA LEU A 23 -0.40 -13.34 3.14
C LEU A 23 -1.15 -12.00 3.10
N GLY A 24 -0.44 -10.91 3.39
CA GLY A 24 -0.96 -9.54 3.27
C GLY A 24 -1.46 -9.21 1.86
N ALA A 25 -0.92 -9.87 0.84
CA ALA A 25 -1.38 -9.78 -0.56
C ALA A 25 -2.88 -10.10 -0.73
N GLY A 26 -3.43 -11.06 0.03
CA GLY A 26 -4.86 -11.39 -0.01
C GLY A 26 -5.74 -10.29 0.57
N LEU A 27 -5.26 -9.66 1.65
CA LEU A 27 -5.89 -8.47 2.24
C LEU A 27 -5.86 -7.31 1.24
N MET A 28 -4.72 -7.06 0.61
CA MET A 28 -4.56 -5.99 -0.40
C MET A 28 -5.52 -6.17 -1.57
N LYS A 29 -5.62 -7.39 -2.10
CA LYS A 29 -6.58 -7.73 -3.18
C LYS A 29 -8.02 -7.43 -2.75
N THR A 30 -8.39 -7.80 -1.52
CA THR A 30 -9.73 -7.54 -0.96
C THR A 30 -9.99 -6.04 -0.78
N VAL A 31 -9.00 -5.29 -0.28
CA VAL A 31 -9.07 -3.83 -0.10
C VAL A 31 -9.23 -3.12 -1.44
N LYS A 32 -8.50 -3.55 -2.47
CA LYS A 32 -8.58 -2.98 -3.84
C LYS A 32 -9.94 -3.26 -4.48
N ALA A 33 -10.45 -4.48 -4.34
CA ALA A 33 -11.75 -4.87 -4.89
C ALA A 33 -12.94 -4.09 -4.29
N LYS A 34 -12.85 -3.72 -3.01
CA LYS A 34 -13.95 -3.02 -2.31
C LYS A 34 -14.02 -1.52 -2.58
N ASN A 35 -12.93 -0.88 -3.04
CA ASN A 35 -12.95 0.55 -3.33
C ASN A 35 -11.79 0.93 -4.25
N GLN A 36 -12.09 1.32 -5.49
CA GLN A 36 -11.11 1.62 -6.52
C GLN A 36 -10.62 3.06 -6.51
N VAL A 37 -11.31 3.96 -5.79
CA VAL A 37 -11.31 5.36 -6.23
C VAL A 37 -10.04 6.12 -5.84
N ASN A 38 -9.34 5.82 -4.75
CA ASN A 38 -8.04 6.46 -4.40
C ASN A 38 -7.38 5.72 -3.21
N ARG A 39 -6.79 4.54 -3.45
CA ARG A 39 -6.04 3.81 -2.41
C ARG A 39 -4.69 3.42 -2.94
N SER A 40 -3.65 3.91 -2.27
CA SER A 40 -2.30 3.41 -2.48
C SER A 40 -2.01 2.28 -1.51
N LEU A 41 -1.66 1.12 -2.06
CA LEU A 41 -1.39 -0.11 -1.35
C LEU A 41 0.12 -0.33 -1.32
N LEU A 42 0.69 -0.24 -0.12
CA LEU A 42 2.13 -0.42 0.12
C LEU A 42 2.34 -1.72 0.91
N THR A 43 3.32 -2.51 0.50
CA THR A 43 3.71 -3.73 1.23
C THR A 43 5.13 -3.61 1.75
N LEU A 44 5.31 -3.90 3.03
CA LEU A 44 6.60 -4.11 3.68
C LEU A 44 6.99 -5.58 3.56
N THR A 45 8.21 -5.88 3.14
CA THR A 45 8.72 -7.26 3.05
C THR A 45 10.16 -7.38 3.55
N ARG A 46 10.47 -8.52 4.16
CA ARG A 46 11.86 -8.93 4.47
C ARG A 46 12.48 -9.75 3.35
N ASN A 47 11.71 -10.04 2.29
CA ASN A 47 12.17 -10.86 1.19
C ASN A 47 12.82 -9.98 0.13
N HIS A 48 14.12 -10.18 -0.09
CA HIS A 48 14.87 -9.51 -1.16
C HIS A 48 14.50 -10.04 -2.55
N GLN A 49 13.91 -11.24 -2.63
CA GLN A 49 13.29 -11.72 -3.85
C GLN A 49 11.90 -11.12 -3.94
N ILE A 50 11.78 -9.99 -4.65
CA ILE A 50 10.50 -9.34 -4.92
C ILE A 50 9.58 -10.38 -5.56
N ASN A 51 8.60 -10.85 -4.79
CA ASN A 51 7.64 -11.82 -5.27
C ASN A 51 6.64 -11.10 -6.19
N LEU A 52 6.74 -11.34 -7.50
CA LEU A 52 5.88 -10.72 -8.50
C LEU A 52 4.38 -10.98 -8.23
N LYS A 53 4.03 -12.04 -7.50
CA LYS A 53 2.65 -12.31 -7.06
C LYS A 53 2.07 -11.21 -6.15
N SER A 54 2.93 -10.49 -5.43
CA SER A 54 2.55 -9.35 -4.59
C SER A 54 2.20 -8.12 -5.45
N LEU A 55 2.79 -7.97 -6.65
CA LEU A 55 2.38 -6.96 -7.63
C LEU A 55 1.07 -7.34 -8.32
N GLU A 56 0.87 -8.63 -8.61
CA GLU A 56 -0.39 -9.14 -9.19
C GLU A 56 -1.61 -8.95 -8.26
N SER A 57 -1.39 -8.76 -6.97
CA SER A 57 -2.45 -8.47 -5.99
C SER A 57 -2.87 -6.99 -5.98
N GLY A 58 -2.23 -6.17 -6.81
CA GLY A 58 -2.54 -4.76 -6.97
C GLY A 58 -1.89 -3.86 -5.93
N VAL A 59 -0.79 -4.29 -5.33
CA VAL A 59 0.11 -3.45 -4.53
C VAL A 59 0.80 -2.44 -5.46
N ASP A 60 0.85 -1.18 -5.04
CA ASP A 60 1.41 -0.08 -5.83
C ASP A 60 2.91 0.13 -5.55
N ALA A 61 3.38 -0.27 -4.36
CA ALA A 61 4.82 -0.31 -4.07
C ALA A 61 5.20 -1.35 -3.01
N ILE A 62 6.40 -1.90 -3.16
CA ILE A 62 7.01 -2.85 -2.23
C ILE A 62 8.22 -2.16 -1.59
N ILE A 63 8.29 -2.21 -0.27
CA ILE A 63 9.34 -1.60 0.54
C ILE A 63 10.01 -2.71 1.34
N LEU A 64 11.33 -2.73 1.35
CA LEU A 64 12.07 -3.65 2.21
C LEU A 64 11.96 -3.20 3.67
N ASP A 65 11.61 -4.10 4.58
CA ASP A 65 11.41 -3.80 6.01
C ASP A 65 12.70 -3.23 6.64
N GLU A 66 13.86 -3.76 6.26
CA GLU A 66 15.18 -3.25 6.68
C GLU A 66 15.43 -1.79 6.28
N SER A 67 14.73 -1.26 5.28
CA SER A 67 14.84 0.14 4.89
C SER A 67 14.24 1.08 5.94
N LEU A 68 13.30 0.58 6.75
CA LEU A 68 12.74 1.28 7.90
C LEU A 68 13.77 1.33 9.04
N ASP A 69 14.41 0.20 9.31
CA ASP A 69 15.46 0.09 10.34
C ASP A 69 16.66 0.98 10.02
N HIS A 70 17.11 0.96 8.76
CA HIS A 70 18.21 1.78 8.27
C HIS A 70 17.82 3.25 7.98
N ARG A 71 16.55 3.62 8.17
CA ARG A 71 16.03 4.99 7.95
C ARG A 71 16.41 5.58 6.60
N THR A 72 16.38 4.77 5.54
CA THR A 72 16.82 5.19 4.20
C THR A 72 15.87 6.18 3.52
N GLY A 73 14.69 6.42 4.10
CA GLY A 73 13.65 7.26 3.50
C GLY A 73 12.83 6.55 2.42
N ALA A 74 13.00 5.23 2.23
CA ALA A 74 12.27 4.47 1.21
C ALA A 74 10.74 4.55 1.38
N LEU A 75 10.25 4.45 2.62
CA LEU A 75 8.82 4.62 2.91
C LEU A 75 8.33 6.03 2.58
N ILE A 76 9.07 7.06 2.96
CA ILE A 76 8.70 8.45 2.68
C ILE A 76 8.65 8.68 1.17
N SER A 77 9.68 8.24 0.45
CA SER A 77 9.76 8.37 -1.01
C SER A 77 8.59 7.66 -1.71
N ALA A 78 8.21 6.47 -1.23
CA ALA A 78 7.05 5.74 -1.74
C ALA A 78 5.74 6.50 -1.48
N LEU A 79 5.57 7.08 -0.30
CA LEU A 79 4.39 7.88 0.05
C LEU A 79 4.30 9.16 -0.80
N GLU A 80 5.41 9.89 -0.97
CA GLU A 80 5.47 11.11 -1.78
C GLU A 80 5.18 10.84 -3.25
N ALA A 81 5.71 9.74 -3.80
CA ALA A 81 5.44 9.33 -5.17
C ALA A 81 3.94 9.09 -5.40
N ARG A 82 3.23 8.57 -4.40
CA ARG A 82 1.79 8.36 -4.49
C ARG A 82 0.99 9.63 -4.24
N ALA A 83 1.43 10.50 -3.33
CA ALA A 83 0.76 11.77 -3.08
C ALA A 83 0.67 12.65 -4.34
N LYS A 84 1.71 12.60 -5.20
CA LYS A 84 1.75 13.31 -6.49
C LYS A 84 0.74 12.81 -7.52
N ASP A 85 0.32 11.55 -7.45
CA ASP A 85 -0.65 10.99 -8.39
C ASP A 85 -2.08 11.53 -8.17
N TYR A 86 -2.31 12.21 -7.03
CA TYR A 86 -3.62 12.71 -6.62
C TYR A 86 -3.75 14.24 -6.62
N SER A 87 -2.68 14.96 -6.97
CA SER A 87 -2.60 16.43 -7.10
C SER A 87 -2.67 16.87 -8.54
#